data_AF-A0A940D6L4-F1
#
_entry.id   AF-A0A940D6L4-F1
#
_cell.length_a   1.000
_cell.length_b   1.000
_cell.length_c   1.000
_cell.angle_alpha   90.00
_cell.angle_beta   90.00
_cell.angle_gamma   90.00
#
_symmetry.space_group_name_H-M   'P 1'
#
loop_
_entity.id
_entity.type
_entity.pdbx_description
1 polymer ?
#
loop_
_entity_poly.entity_id
_entity_poly.type
_entity_poly.pdbx_seq_one_letter_code
_entity_poly.pdbx_strand_id
1 'polypeptide(L)'
;MKKHLAIIVVLILSLTLLGMSEKPTIISLGLPTYGSATLDDEGQIIGFTGPNLGLGWSWKHYFEPLEIEKFNPYWGIGTVVLFIPYISLGGDYAIELNTNILLIGVEVALPYAFGIDIGYIF
;
A
#
# COMPACT_ATOMS: atom_id res chain seq x y z
N MET A 1 13.42 27.22 -8.94
CA MET A 1 12.97 27.46 -7.55
C MET A 1 11.52 27.03 -7.30
N LYS A 2 10.51 27.56 -8.02
CA LYS A 2 9.07 27.25 -7.77
C LYS A 2 8.70 25.76 -7.84
N LYS A 3 9.28 25.00 -8.77
CA LYS A 3 9.03 23.56 -8.97
C LYS A 3 9.54 22.65 -7.84
N HIS A 4 10.69 22.96 -7.24
CA HIS A 4 11.20 22.22 -6.08
C HIS A 4 10.43 22.56 -4.81
N LEU A 5 9.93 23.81 -4.70
CA LEU A 5 9.07 24.22 -3.59
C LEU A 5 7.74 23.46 -3.60
N ALA A 6 7.12 23.25 -4.77
CA ALA A 6 5.91 22.43 -4.89
C ALA A 6 6.14 20.98 -4.45
N ILE A 7 7.26 20.37 -4.85
CA ILE A 7 7.63 19.01 -4.44
C ILE A 7 7.83 18.92 -2.92
N ILE A 8 8.52 19.90 -2.32
CA ILE A 8 8.74 19.97 -0.87
C ILE A 8 7.41 20.17 -0.12
N VAL A 9 6.51 21.02 -0.63
CA VAL A 9 5.19 21.25 -0.03
C VAL A 9 4.32 19.98 -0.11
N VAL A 10 4.34 19.27 -1.23
CA VAL A 10 3.64 17.99 -1.38
C VAL A 10 4.21 16.94 -0.42
N LEU A 11 5.54 16.86 -0.27
CA LEU A 11 6.22 15.97 0.68
C LEU A 11 5.84 16.29 2.13
N ILE A 12 5.81 17.57 2.51
CA ILE A 12 5.44 18.00 3.87
C ILE A 12 3.95 17.75 4.15
N LEU A 13 3.07 17.98 3.18
CA LEU A 13 1.64 17.67 3.29
C LEU A 13 1.41 16.15 3.41
N SER A 14 2.15 15.34 2.66
CA SER A 14 2.07 13.89 2.78
C SER A 14 2.63 13.41 4.13
N LEU A 15 3.73 13.99 4.63
CA LEU A 15 4.30 13.72 5.96
C LEU A 15 3.36 14.09 7.12
N THR A 16 2.60 15.18 7.01
CA THR A 16 1.65 15.62 8.05
C THR A 16 0.38 14.76 8.09
N LEU A 17 -0.03 14.20 6.96
CA LEU A 17 -1.11 13.20 6.91
C LEU A 17 -0.70 11.86 7.55
N LEU A 18 0.61 11.55 7.65
CA LEU A 18 1.11 10.31 8.27
C LEU A 18 0.81 10.21 9.77
N GLY A 19 0.69 11.34 10.47
CA GLY A 19 0.53 11.38 11.92
C GLY A 19 -0.91 11.26 12.43
N MET A 20 -1.89 11.05 11.54
CA MET A 20 -3.32 11.14 11.88
C MET A 20 -4.15 9.91 11.49
N SER A 21 -3.53 8.80 11.08
CA SER A 21 -4.29 7.58 10.74
C SER A 21 -4.64 6.80 12.02
N GLU A 22 -5.92 6.75 12.38
CA GLU A 22 -6.45 5.85 13.43
C GLU A 22 -6.38 4.37 13.00
N LYS A 23 -6.14 4.11 11.72
CA LYS A 23 -6.05 2.77 11.14
C LYS A 23 -4.58 2.35 10.97
N PRO A 24 -4.28 1.04 11.08
CA PRO A 24 -2.97 0.50 10.73
C PRO A 24 -2.51 1.03 9.38
N THR A 25 -1.23 1.34 9.27
CA THR A 25 -0.68 2.03 8.11
C THR A 25 0.47 1.22 7.53
N ILE A 26 0.53 1.11 6.20
CA ILE A 26 1.62 0.44 5.50
C ILE A 26 2.55 1.44 4.82
N ILE A 27 3.86 1.19 4.90
CA ILE A 27 4.86 1.70 3.96
C ILE A 27 5.44 0.49 3.22
N SER A 28 5.44 0.49 1.90
CA SER A 28 5.90 -0.64 1.08
C SER A 28 6.66 -0.22 -0.18
N LEU A 29 7.36 -1.18 -0.79
CA LEU A 29 7.90 -1.05 -2.14
C LEU A 29 6.88 -1.41 -3.24
N GLY A 30 5.76 -2.03 -2.87
CA GLY A 30 4.64 -2.36 -3.75
C GLY A 30 3.56 -1.27 -3.82
N LEU A 31 2.35 -1.71 -4.14
CA LEU A 31 1.16 -0.87 -4.35
C LEU A 31 0.11 -1.15 -3.25
N PRO A 32 -0.25 -0.19 -2.38
CA PRO A 32 0.27 1.17 -2.30
C PRO A 32 1.64 1.25 -1.62
N THR A 33 2.43 2.25 -2.00
CA THR A 33 3.73 2.57 -1.38
C THR A 33 3.54 3.14 0.02
N TYR A 34 2.48 3.91 0.21
CA TYR A 34 2.00 4.33 1.51
C TYR A 34 0.48 4.19 1.53
N GLY A 35 -0.10 3.59 2.56
CA GLY A 35 -1.55 3.42 2.59
C GLY A 35 -2.12 3.17 3.98
N SER A 36 -3.37 3.56 4.15
CA SER A 36 -4.15 3.21 5.33
C SER A 36 -4.85 1.87 5.11
N ALA A 37 -4.93 1.06 6.17
CA ALA A 37 -5.67 -0.19 6.14
C ALA A 37 -7.15 0.05 5.82
N THR A 38 -7.69 -0.81 4.97
CA THR A 38 -9.13 -1.02 4.82
C THR A 38 -9.51 -2.14 5.76
N LEU A 39 -10.50 -1.90 6.62
CA LEU A 39 -10.94 -2.86 7.64
C LEU A 39 -12.34 -3.36 7.31
N ASP A 40 -12.63 -4.61 7.65
CA ASP A 40 -14.00 -5.14 7.68
C ASP A 40 -14.76 -4.70 8.95
N ASP A 41 -15.99 -5.20 9.12
CA ASP A 41 -16.85 -4.86 10.26
C ASP A 41 -16.31 -5.39 11.60
N GLU A 42 -15.48 -6.44 11.55
CA GLU A 42 -14.76 -7.03 12.67
C GLU A 42 -13.42 -6.34 12.99
N GLY A 43 -13.01 -5.37 12.17
CA GLY A 43 -11.75 -4.63 12.33
C GLY A 43 -10.52 -5.35 11.77
N GLN A 44 -10.69 -6.41 10.99
CA GLN A 44 -9.61 -7.14 10.34
C GLN A 44 -9.17 -6.43 9.07
N ILE A 45 -7.87 -6.50 8.74
CA ILE A 45 -7.32 -5.86 7.56
C ILE A 45 -7.75 -6.64 6.31
N ILE A 46 -8.57 -6.04 5.46
CA ILE A 46 -8.98 -6.60 4.16
C ILE A 46 -8.25 -5.97 2.98
N GLY A 47 -7.36 -5.01 3.23
CA GLY A 47 -6.59 -4.36 2.17
C GLY A 47 -5.96 -3.04 2.60
N PHE A 48 -5.47 -2.30 1.63
CA PHE A 48 -4.84 -1.00 1.84
C PHE A 48 -5.21 -0.03 0.71
N THR A 49 -5.36 1.24 1.03
CA THR A 49 -5.56 2.29 0.03
C THR A 49 -4.62 3.46 0.26
N GLY A 50 -4.04 3.97 -0.82
CA GLY A 50 -3.12 5.10 -0.73
C GLY A 50 -2.28 5.35 -1.97
N PRO A 51 -1.40 6.36 -1.92
CA PRO A 51 -0.54 6.71 -3.04
C PRO A 51 0.51 5.64 -3.37
N ASN A 52 0.95 5.62 -4.62
CA ASN A 52 2.09 4.81 -5.07
C ASN A 52 3.25 5.66 -5.64
N LEU A 53 4.44 5.07 -5.73
CA LEU A 53 5.63 5.70 -6.34
C LEU A 53 5.40 6.16 -7.79
N GLY A 54 4.44 5.57 -8.48
CA GLY A 54 4.01 6.01 -9.81
C GLY A 54 3.23 7.32 -9.82
N LEU A 55 3.11 8.04 -8.70
CA LEU A 55 2.33 9.28 -8.56
C LEU A 55 0.84 9.09 -8.88
N GLY A 56 0.27 7.93 -8.57
CA GLY A 56 -1.18 7.73 -8.60
C GLY A 56 -1.69 7.14 -7.29
N TRP A 57 -2.87 6.53 -7.36
CA TRP A 57 -3.57 5.98 -6.20
C TRP A 57 -3.81 4.49 -6.36
N SER A 58 -3.78 3.73 -5.27
CA SER A 58 -3.92 2.28 -5.27
C SER A 58 -5.00 1.84 -4.30
N TRP A 59 -5.70 0.77 -4.67
CA TRP A 59 -6.62 0.03 -3.84
C TRP A 59 -6.22 -1.44 -3.92
N LYS A 60 -5.60 -1.95 -2.84
CA LYS A 60 -5.27 -3.36 -2.64
C LYS A 60 -6.39 -3.99 -1.82
N HIS A 61 -6.85 -5.19 -2.19
CA HIS A 61 -7.86 -5.94 -1.48
C HIS A 61 -7.50 -7.43 -1.43
N TYR A 62 -7.34 -7.97 -0.22
CA TYR A 62 -7.08 -9.40 -0.03
C TYR A 62 -8.34 -10.21 -0.33
N PHE A 63 -8.19 -11.45 -0.80
CA PHE A 63 -9.34 -12.33 -1.03
C PHE A 63 -10.00 -12.79 0.27
N GLU A 64 -9.21 -12.87 1.33
CA GLU A 64 -9.63 -13.14 2.72
C GLU A 64 -8.94 -12.10 3.61
N PRO A 65 -9.46 -11.79 4.81
CA PRO A 65 -8.76 -10.92 5.75
C PRO A 65 -7.30 -11.35 5.97
N LEU A 66 -6.40 -10.37 6.11
CA LEU A 66 -4.96 -10.58 6.30
C LEU A 66 -4.71 -11.48 7.51
N GLU A 67 -4.15 -12.65 7.26
CA GLU A 67 -3.76 -13.60 8.29
C GLU A 67 -2.23 -13.59 8.50
N ILE A 68 -1.83 -13.55 9.77
CA ILE A 68 -0.43 -13.59 10.21
C ILE A 68 0.13 -15.01 10.06
N GLU A 69 1.41 -15.11 9.69
CA GLU A 69 2.11 -16.36 9.38
C GLU A 69 1.44 -17.19 8.27
N LYS A 70 0.81 -16.50 7.31
CA LYS A 70 0.19 -17.09 6.13
C LYS A 70 0.48 -16.29 4.88
N PHE A 71 0.32 -16.96 3.74
CA PHE A 71 0.30 -16.31 2.43
C PHE A 71 -1.11 -15.77 2.17
N ASN A 72 -1.19 -14.47 1.84
CA ASN A 72 -2.43 -13.72 1.66
C ASN A 72 -2.52 -13.24 0.21
N PRO A 73 -3.23 -13.96 -0.67
CA PRO A 73 -3.44 -13.53 -2.05
C PRO A 73 -4.30 -12.27 -2.08
N TYR A 74 -4.06 -11.39 -3.06
CA TYR A 74 -4.84 -10.17 -3.25
C TYR A 74 -5.04 -9.82 -4.72
N TRP A 75 -6.01 -8.95 -4.96
CA TRP A 75 -6.13 -8.17 -6.18
C TRP A 75 -6.00 -6.69 -5.87
N GLY A 76 -5.68 -5.91 -6.89
CA GLY A 76 -5.61 -4.47 -6.77
C GLY A 76 -6.00 -3.76 -8.05
N ILE A 77 -6.38 -2.50 -7.88
CA ILE A 77 -6.57 -1.56 -8.98
C ILE A 77 -5.94 -0.23 -8.59
N GLY A 78 -5.60 0.58 -9.58
CA GLY A 78 -5.08 1.90 -9.28
C GLY A 78 -4.74 2.71 -10.51
N THR A 79 -4.06 3.82 -10.26
CA THR A 79 -3.49 4.68 -11.29
C THR A 79 -2.01 4.91 -11.07
N VAL A 80 -1.29 5.18 -12.15
CA VAL A 80 0.02 5.83 -12.18
C VAL A 80 -0.08 7.11 -13.01
N VAL A 81 0.87 8.02 -12.84
CA VAL A 81 0.89 9.35 -13.48
C VAL A 81 -0.48 10.02 -13.33
N LEU A 82 -1.03 9.97 -12.11
CA LEU A 82 -2.35 10.42 -11.68
C LEU A 82 -3.58 9.69 -12.27
N PHE A 83 -3.58 9.33 -13.56
CA PHE A 83 -4.80 8.88 -14.26
C PHE A 83 -4.63 7.68 -15.19
N ILE A 84 -3.42 7.12 -15.35
CA ILE A 84 -3.20 5.95 -16.18
C ILE A 84 -3.54 4.68 -15.38
N PRO A 85 -4.58 3.92 -15.72
CA PRO A 85 -5.08 2.85 -14.87
C PRO A 85 -4.21 1.59 -14.96
N TYR A 86 -4.17 0.81 -13.88
CA TYR A 86 -3.64 -0.55 -13.86
C TYR A 86 -4.57 -1.47 -13.05
N ILE A 87 -4.36 -2.76 -13.27
CA ILE A 87 -4.84 -3.83 -12.39
C ILE A 87 -3.63 -4.57 -11.83
N SER A 88 -3.72 -5.07 -10.60
CA SER A 88 -2.67 -5.90 -10.00
C SER A 88 -3.22 -7.18 -9.38
N LEU A 89 -2.35 -8.18 -9.33
CA LEU A 89 -2.54 -9.44 -8.64
C LEU A 89 -1.24 -9.78 -7.93
N GLY A 90 -1.35 -10.32 -6.73
CA GLY A 90 -0.17 -10.67 -5.95
C GLY A 90 -0.52 -11.48 -4.71
N GLY A 91 0.47 -11.60 -3.84
CA GLY A 91 0.23 -12.11 -2.50
C GLY A 91 1.37 -11.80 -1.56
N ASP A 92 1.01 -11.61 -0.29
CA ASP A 92 1.89 -11.18 0.78
C ASP A 92 1.97 -12.25 1.87
N TYR A 93 3.17 -12.62 2.29
CA TYR A 93 3.38 -13.40 3.50
C TYR A 93 3.58 -12.43 4.67
N ALA A 94 2.72 -12.52 5.68
CA ALA A 94 2.71 -11.61 6.82
C ALA A 94 3.47 -12.20 8.02
N ILE A 95 4.52 -11.51 8.46
CA ILE A 95 5.40 -11.92 9.56
C ILE A 95 5.20 -10.97 10.73
N GLU A 96 4.89 -11.50 11.91
CA GLU A 96 4.77 -10.68 13.11
C GLU A 96 6.14 -10.23 13.63
N LEU A 97 6.29 -8.93 13.90
CA LEU A 97 7.48 -8.32 14.46
C LEU A 97 7.12 -7.45 15.67
N ASN A 98 7.02 -8.08 16.85
CA ASN A 98 6.58 -7.46 18.10
C ASN A 98 5.19 -6.82 17.96
N THR A 99 5.10 -5.50 17.80
CA THR A 99 3.83 -4.75 17.65
C THR A 99 3.53 -4.37 16.19
N ASN A 100 4.35 -4.81 15.25
CA ASN A 100 4.30 -4.44 13.84
C ASN A 100 4.29 -5.69 12.96
N ILE A 101 3.99 -5.53 11.67
CA ILE A 101 3.94 -6.66 10.72
C ILE A 101 4.84 -6.34 9.53
N LEU A 102 5.69 -7.30 9.15
CA LEU A 102 6.45 -7.27 7.89
C LEU A 102 5.72 -8.09 6.84
N LEU A 103 5.46 -7.50 5.68
CA LEU A 103 4.96 -8.18 4.50
C LEU A 103 6.12 -8.47 3.54
N ILE A 104 6.21 -9.70 3.06
CA ILE A 104 7.09 -10.09 1.96
C ILE A 104 6.23 -10.76 0.91
N GLY A 105 6.19 -10.19 -0.29
CA GLY A 105 5.27 -10.61 -1.32
C GLY A 105 5.80 -10.50 -2.72
N VAL A 106 4.94 -10.86 -3.67
CA VAL A 106 5.16 -10.64 -5.10
C VAL A 106 3.93 -9.99 -5.69
N GLU A 107 4.15 -9.08 -6.64
CA GLU A 107 3.09 -8.35 -7.32
C GLU A 107 3.34 -8.34 -8.82
N VAL A 108 2.27 -8.54 -9.59
CA VAL A 108 2.19 -8.19 -11.01
C VAL A 108 1.17 -7.06 -11.15
N ALA A 109 1.60 -5.90 -11.66
CA ALA A 109 0.74 -4.77 -11.98
C ALA A 109 0.74 -4.54 -13.49
N LEU A 110 -0.30 -4.96 -14.18
CA LEU A 110 -0.37 -4.88 -15.64
C LEU A 110 -0.85 -3.51 -16.11
N PRO A 111 -0.25 -2.97 -17.19
CA PRO A 111 0.87 -3.51 -17.98
C PRO A 111 2.29 -3.05 -17.54
N TYR A 112 2.45 -2.50 -16.34
CA TYR A 112 3.62 -1.67 -16.00
C TYR A 112 4.74 -2.37 -15.25
N ALA A 113 4.43 -3.32 -14.37
CA ALA A 113 5.41 -3.83 -13.42
C ALA A 113 5.18 -5.29 -13.02
N PHE A 114 6.28 -5.92 -12.63
CA PHE A 114 6.33 -7.14 -11.84
C PHE A 114 7.47 -6.97 -10.83
N GLY A 115 7.26 -7.38 -9.59
CA GLY A 115 8.26 -7.18 -8.56
C GLY A 115 7.99 -7.92 -7.25
N ILE A 116 8.94 -7.75 -6.34
CA ILE A 116 8.85 -8.19 -4.95
C ILE A 116 8.26 -7.00 -4.16
N ASP A 117 7.25 -7.29 -3.33
CA ASP A 117 6.73 -6.35 -2.36
C ASP A 117 7.42 -6.58 -1.01
N ILE A 118 7.89 -5.50 -0.38
CA ILE A 118 8.36 -5.50 1.00
C ILE A 118 7.65 -4.35 1.68
N GLY A 119 6.79 -4.69 2.64
CA GLY A 119 5.92 -3.75 3.34
C GLY A 119 6.06 -3.82 4.84
N TYR A 120 5.85 -2.72 5.54
CA TYR A 120 5.86 -2.63 6.99
C TYR A 120 4.58 -1.96 7.47
N ILE A 121 3.83 -2.67 8.31
CA ILE A 121 2.58 -2.19 8.93
C ILE A 121 2.85 -1.76 10.37
N PHE A 122 2.42 -0.56 10.73
CA PHE A 122 2.58 0.06 12.05
C PHE A 122 1.34 0.87 12.46
#